data_AF-A0A4R6VL12-F1
#
_entry.id   AF-A0A4R6VL12-F1
#
_cell.length_a   1.000
_cell.length_b   1.000
_cell.length_c   1.000
_cell.angle_alpha   90.00
_cell.angle_beta   90.00
_cell.angle_gamma   90.00
#
_symmetry.space_group_name_H-M   'P 1'
#
loop_
_entity.id
_entity.type
_entity.pdbx_description
1 polymer ?
#
loop_
_entity_poly.entity_id
_entity_poly.type
_entity_poly.pdbx_seq_one_letter_code
_entity_poly.pdbx_strand_id
1 'polypeptide(L)'
;MDCATCREIVSAGLDGEAGLDEESAAAEHLEGCATCRTAADRAAGVTRRVRLSRAAEGPDVVDAVLARVFGDEVRVLPTVTCGCAHTCACGCQDGNPCRCRGAA
;
A
#
# COMPACT_ATOMS: atom_id res chain seq x y z
N MET A 1 1.22 -18.34 26.70
CA MET A 1 2.41 -18.93 26.02
C MET A 1 3.70 -18.44 26.66
N ASP A 2 4.83 -19.11 26.41
CA ASP A 2 6.16 -18.64 26.84
C ASP A 2 6.71 -17.51 25.93
N CYS A 3 7.80 -16.87 26.37
CA CYS A 3 8.38 -15.73 25.67
C CYS A 3 9.00 -16.09 24.30
N ALA A 4 9.53 -17.29 24.13
CA ALA A 4 10.14 -17.68 22.85
C ALA A 4 9.04 -17.87 21.81
N THR A 5 8.00 -18.63 22.14
CA THR A 5 6.85 -18.84 21.27
C THR A 5 6.15 -17.52 20.92
N CYS A 6 6.01 -16.59 21.88
CA CYS A 6 5.45 -15.26 21.61
C CYS A 6 6.27 -14.48 20.56
N ARG A 7 7.60 -14.53 20.62
CA ARG A 7 8.47 -13.82 19.67
C ARG A 7 8.38 -14.42 18.27
N GLU A 8 8.29 -15.74 18.15
CA GLU A 8 8.11 -16.41 16.85
C GLU A 8 6.79 -15.97 16.21
N ILE A 9 5.68 -15.99 16.97
CA ILE A 9 4.38 -15.53 16.45
C ILE A 9 4.41 -14.05 16.06
N VAL A 10 5.02 -13.19 16.88
CA VAL A 10 5.18 -11.76 16.53
C VAL A 10 5.98 -11.59 15.24
N SER A 11 7.03 -12.39 15.02
CA SER A 11 7.78 -12.39 13.77
C SER A 11 6.91 -12.81 12.59
N ALA A 12 6.22 -13.95 12.72
CA ALA A 12 5.31 -14.46 11.69
C ALA A 12 4.21 -13.45 11.35
N GLY A 13 3.65 -12.73 12.34
CA GLY A 13 2.66 -11.68 12.11
C GLY A 13 3.21 -10.50 11.31
N LEU A 14 4.46 -10.09 11.56
CA LEU A 14 5.12 -9.04 10.76
C LEU A 14 5.34 -9.46 9.29
N ASP A 15 5.46 -10.75 9.04
CA ASP A 15 5.60 -11.31 7.70
C ASP A 15 4.26 -11.69 7.05
N GLY A 16 3.14 -11.60 7.79
CA GLY A 16 1.80 -11.96 7.32
C GLY A 16 1.55 -13.46 7.28
N GLU A 17 2.31 -14.23 8.05
CA GLU A 17 2.29 -15.70 8.10
C GLU A 17 1.57 -16.26 9.34
N ALA A 18 1.29 -15.42 10.35
CA ALA A 18 0.58 -15.83 11.56
C ALA A 18 -0.94 -15.91 11.33
N GLY A 19 -1.58 -16.90 11.95
CA GLY A 19 -3.04 -16.99 12.01
C GLY A 19 -3.65 -16.05 13.06
N LEU A 20 -4.96 -15.77 12.93
CA LEU A 20 -5.68 -14.88 13.85
C LEU A 20 -5.66 -15.35 15.32
N ASP A 21 -5.74 -16.66 15.54
CA ASP A 21 -5.69 -17.25 16.89
C ASP A 21 -4.29 -17.11 17.51
N GLU A 22 -3.24 -17.24 16.69
CA GLU A 22 -1.85 -17.04 17.10
C GLU A 22 -1.60 -15.58 17.47
N GLU A 23 -2.03 -14.64 16.62
CA GLU A 23 -1.93 -13.20 16.87
C GLU A 23 -2.65 -12.82 18.17
N SER A 24 -3.83 -13.37 18.41
CA SER A 24 -4.60 -13.13 19.65
C SER A 24 -3.85 -13.66 20.88
N ALA A 25 -3.31 -14.88 20.83
CA ALA A 25 -2.54 -15.45 21.93
C ALA A 25 -1.23 -14.67 22.20
N ALA A 26 -0.58 -14.15 21.16
CA ALA A 26 0.58 -13.29 21.30
C ALA A 26 0.21 -11.93 21.90
N ALA A 27 -0.91 -11.34 21.49
CA ALA A 27 -1.42 -10.07 22.05
C ALA A 27 -1.67 -10.19 23.56
N GLU A 28 -2.32 -11.26 24.01
CA GLU A 28 -2.51 -11.55 25.44
C GLU A 28 -1.18 -11.62 26.20
N HIS A 29 -0.15 -12.27 25.63
CA HIS A 29 1.18 -12.30 26.26
C HIS A 29 1.83 -10.92 26.31
N LEU A 30 1.67 -10.11 25.27
CA LEU A 30 2.24 -8.76 25.19
C LEU A 30 1.62 -7.81 26.22
N GLU A 31 0.39 -8.01 26.66
CA GLU A 31 -0.21 -7.23 27.76
C GLU A 31 0.58 -7.43 29.07
N GLY A 32 0.99 -8.67 29.36
CA GLY A 32 1.70 -9.03 30.59
C GLY A 32 3.23 -8.86 30.55
N CYS A 33 3.87 -8.87 29.38
CA CYS A 33 5.33 -8.98 29.27
C CYS A 33 6.01 -7.77 28.64
N ALA A 34 6.59 -6.90 29.46
CA ALA A 34 7.33 -5.71 29.00
C ALA A 34 8.53 -6.04 28.09
N THR A 35 9.24 -7.13 28.38
CA THR A 35 10.37 -7.60 27.56
C THR A 35 9.92 -7.99 26.15
N CYS A 36 8.79 -8.69 26.02
CA CYS A 36 8.24 -9.06 24.73
C CYS A 36 7.69 -7.87 23.97
N ARG A 37 7.08 -6.87 24.64
CA ARG A 37 6.71 -5.59 24.00
C ARG A 37 7.91 -4.87 23.40
N THR A 38 8.99 -4.73 24.17
CA THR A 38 10.22 -4.12 23.66
C THR A 38 10.83 -4.91 22.50
N ALA A 39 10.75 -6.24 22.54
CA ALA A 39 11.20 -7.08 21.43
C ALA A 39 10.34 -6.88 20.18
N ALA A 40 9.01 -6.83 20.33
CA ALA A 40 8.07 -6.58 19.24
C ALA A 40 8.30 -5.21 18.59
N ASP A 41 8.48 -4.14 19.38
CA ASP A 41 8.77 -2.80 18.86
C ASP A 41 10.06 -2.76 18.05
N ARG A 42 11.10 -3.46 18.53
CA ARG A 42 12.39 -3.58 17.83
C ARG A 42 12.24 -4.34 16.52
N ALA A 43 11.53 -5.47 16.54
CA ALA A 43 11.26 -6.29 15.35
C ALA A 43 10.49 -5.47 14.31
N ALA A 44 9.39 -4.82 14.69
CA ALA A 44 8.62 -3.93 13.81
C ALA A 44 9.49 -2.80 13.22
N GLY A 45 10.36 -2.22 14.04
CA GLY A 45 11.32 -1.21 13.59
C GLY A 45 12.31 -1.74 12.54
N VAL A 46 12.82 -2.96 12.69
CA VAL A 46 13.69 -3.61 11.69
C VAL A 46 12.92 -3.93 10.42
N THR A 47 11.75 -4.59 10.53
CA THR A 47 10.90 -4.94 9.39
C THR A 47 10.56 -3.70 8.56
N ARG A 48 10.18 -2.59 9.20
CA ARG A 48 9.91 -1.32 8.52
C ARG A 48 11.14 -0.80 7.78
N ARG A 49 12.33 -0.80 8.41
CA ARG A 49 13.57 -0.34 7.76
C ARG A 49 13.91 -1.17 6.54
N VAL A 50 13.83 -2.49 6.65
CA VAL A 50 14.13 -3.41 5.54
C VAL A 50 13.16 -3.19 4.38
N ARG A 51 11.85 -3.15 4.64
CA ARG A 51 10.82 -2.99 3.58
C ARG A 51 10.84 -1.62 2.90
N LEU A 52 11.26 -0.57 3.61
CA LEU A 52 11.36 0.79 3.07
C LEU A 52 12.78 1.16 2.62
N SER A 53 13.73 0.22 2.68
CA SER A 53 15.07 0.46 2.18
C SER A 53 15.04 0.64 0.67
N ARG A 54 15.94 1.49 0.17
CA ARG A 54 16.09 1.66 -1.27
C ARG A 54 16.43 0.30 -1.89
N ALA A 55 15.67 -0.09 -2.90
CA ALA A 55 15.99 -1.27 -3.69
C ALA A 55 17.37 -1.12 -4.32
N ALA A 56 18.12 -2.22 -4.38
CA ALA A 56 19.37 -2.26 -5.15
C ALA A 56 19.08 -1.94 -6.62
N GLU A 57 20.08 -1.39 -7.31
CA GLU A 57 19.99 -1.17 -8.75
C GLU A 57 19.76 -2.51 -9.48
N GLY A 58 18.82 -2.51 -10.41
CA GLY A 58 18.39 -3.69 -11.15
C GLY A 58 17.70 -3.30 -12.45
N PRO A 59 17.32 -4.27 -13.29
CA PRO A 59 16.60 -3.98 -14.53
C PRO A 59 15.27 -3.27 -14.22
N ASP A 60 14.94 -2.25 -15.02
CA ASP A 60 13.62 -1.66 -14.98
C ASP A 60 12.61 -2.63 -15.60
N VAL A 61 11.73 -3.15 -14.75
CA VAL A 61 10.70 -4.13 -15.13
C VAL A 61 9.29 -3.54 -15.03
N VAL A 62 9.16 -2.22 -14.83
CA VAL A 62 7.85 -1.58 -14.59
C VAL A 62 6.89 -1.88 -15.74
N ASP A 63 7.28 -1.60 -16.99
CA ASP A 63 6.41 -1.83 -18.16
C ASP A 63 6.04 -3.31 -18.35
N ALA A 64 7.02 -4.20 -18.18
CA ALA A 64 6.81 -5.65 -18.33
C ALA A 64 5.82 -6.20 -17.28
N VAL A 65 5.91 -5.72 -16.03
CA VAL A 65 4.98 -6.09 -14.97
C VAL A 65 3.59 -5.51 -15.23
N LEU A 66 3.49 -4.23 -15.61
CA LEU A 66 2.21 -3.58 -15.88
C LEU A 66 1.45 -4.26 -17.02
N ALA A 67 2.13 -4.55 -18.14
CA ALA A 67 1.53 -5.29 -19.26
C ALA A 67 1.05 -6.70 -18.85
N ARG A 68 1.74 -7.36 -17.91
CA ARG A 68 1.37 -8.69 -17.44
C ARG A 68 0.19 -8.70 -16.48
N VAL A 69 0.11 -7.71 -15.57
CA VAL A 69 -0.93 -7.63 -14.54
C VAL A 69 -2.24 -7.07 -15.10
N PHE A 70 -2.14 -6.04 -15.95
CA PHE A 70 -3.30 -5.29 -16.44
C PHE A 70 -3.61 -5.54 -17.92
N GLY A 71 -2.77 -6.31 -18.63
CA GLY A 71 -2.82 -6.40 -20.09
C GLY A 71 -2.27 -5.14 -20.76
N ASP A 72 -2.15 -5.14 -22.09
CA ASP A 72 -1.74 -3.96 -22.88
C ASP A 72 -2.80 -2.83 -22.88
N GLU A 73 -3.92 -2.99 -22.17
CA GLU A 73 -5.01 -2.02 -22.09
C GLU A 73 -4.90 -1.09 -20.88
N VAL A 74 -3.68 -0.81 -20.37
CA VAL A 74 -3.48 0.34 -19.47
C VAL A 74 -3.66 1.62 -20.29
N ARG A 75 -4.92 1.98 -20.49
CA ARG A 75 -5.33 3.24 -21.08
C ARG A 75 -5.04 4.31 -20.04
N VAL A 76 -3.92 5.02 -20.19
CA VAL A 76 -3.68 6.28 -19.50
C VAL A 76 -4.87 7.18 -19.83
N LEU A 77 -5.82 7.32 -18.89
CA LEU A 77 -6.94 8.23 -19.06
C LEU A 77 -6.34 9.64 -19.15
N PRO A 78 -6.51 10.36 -20.27
CA PRO A 78 -6.09 11.74 -20.31
C PRO A 78 -6.85 12.49 -19.20
N THR A 79 -6.09 13.26 -18.43
CA THR A 79 -6.58 14.07 -17.31
C THR A 79 -7.81 14.89 -17.69
N VAL A 80 -8.84 14.78 -16.84
CA VAL A 80 -10.07 15.58 -16.67
C VAL A 80 -11.10 15.64 -17.81
N THR A 81 -12.27 15.04 -17.55
CA THR A 81 -13.56 15.47 -18.12
C THR A 81 -13.86 16.88 -17.62
N CYS A 82 -14.21 17.82 -18.51
CA CYS A 82 -14.39 19.25 -18.21
C CYS A 82 -15.55 19.59 -17.25
N GLY A 83 -16.21 18.61 -16.60
CA GLY A 83 -17.30 18.82 -15.62
C GLY A 83 -18.51 19.60 -16.16
N CYS A 84 -18.58 19.84 -17.47
CA CYS A 84 -19.60 20.67 -18.10
C CYS A 84 -20.94 19.91 -18.22
N ALA A 85 -22.05 20.66 -18.20
CA ALA A 85 -23.33 20.12 -18.62
C ALA A 85 -23.25 19.62 -20.08
N HIS A 86 -23.98 18.55 -20.40
CA HIS A 86 -24.03 17.92 -21.74
C HIS A 86 -24.32 18.93 -22.88
N THR A 87 -25.05 20.01 -22.61
CA THR A 87 -25.43 21.04 -23.59
C THR A 87 -24.40 22.15 -23.76
N CYS A 88 -23.22 22.05 -23.13
CA CYS A 88 -22.21 23.09 -23.19
C CYS A 88 -21.49 23.09 -24.56
N ALA A 89 -21.44 24.27 -25.20
CA ALA A 89 -20.80 24.47 -26.50
C ALA A 89 -19.38 25.08 -26.40
N CYS A 90 -18.66 24.86 -25.30
CA CYS A 90 -17.34 25.50 -25.07
C CYS A 90 -16.16 24.85 -25.83
N GLY A 91 -16.38 23.70 -26.48
CA GLY A 91 -15.38 23.05 -27.35
C GLY A 91 -14.27 22.28 -26.63
N CYS A 92 -14.37 22.03 -25.31
CA CYS A 92 -13.36 21.24 -24.57
C CYS A 92 -13.20 19.81 -25.10
N GLN A 93 -14.30 19.22 -25.57
CA GLN A 93 -14.33 17.88 -26.17
C GLN A 93 -13.64 17.80 -27.54
N ASP A 94 -13.34 18.94 -28.16
CA ASP A 94 -12.58 19.05 -29.41
C ASP A 94 -11.11 19.46 -29.18
N GLY A 95 -10.63 19.39 -27.94
CA GLY A 95 -9.24 19.70 -27.57
C GLY A 95 -8.93 21.18 -27.30
N ASN A 96 -9.95 22.05 -27.26
CA ASN A 96 -9.77 23.46 -26.91
C ASN A 96 -9.72 23.66 -25.38
N PRO A 97 -8.97 24.66 -24.87
CA PRO A 97 -8.91 24.94 -23.44
C PRO A 97 -10.28 25.39 -22.90
N CYS A 98 -10.75 24.75 -21.82
CA CYS A 98 -12.03 25.06 -21.18
C CYS A 98 -12.02 26.48 -20.58
N ARG A 99 -13.06 27.28 -20.86
CA ARG A 99 -13.22 28.66 -20.37
C ARG A 99 -14.41 28.85 -19.44
N CYS A 100 -15.16 27.80 -19.17
CA CYS A 100 -16.29 27.83 -18.23
C CYS A 100 -15.71 27.89 -16.80
N ARG A 101 -15.68 29.08 -16.20
CA ARG A 101 -15.45 29.20 -14.75
C ARG A 101 -16.63 28.52 -14.05
N GLY A 102 -16.32 27.68 -13.04
CA GLY A 102 -17.29 26.82 -12.36
C GLY A 102 -18.60 27.52 -12.06
N ALA A 103 -19.71 26.89 -12.46
CA ALA A 103 -21.00 27.19 -11.87
C ALA A 103 -20.91 26.83 -10.39
N ALA A 104 -21.09 27.82 -9.52
CA ALA A 104 -21.26 27.63 -8.09
C ALA A 104 -22.49 26.75 -7.81
#